data_AF-A0A6L2P024-F1
#
_entry.id   AF-A0A6L2P024-F1
#
_cell.length_a   1.000
_cell.length_b   1.000
_cell.length_c   1.000
_cell.angle_alpha   90.00
_cell.angle_beta   90.00
_cell.angle_gamma   90.00
#
_symmetry.space_group_name_H-M   'P 1'
#
loop_
_entity.id
_entity.type
_entity.pdbx_description
1 polymer ?
#
loop_
_entity_poly.entity_id
_entity_poly.type
_entity_poly.pdbx_seq_one_letter_code
_entity_poly.pdbx_strand_id
1 'polypeptide(L)'
;MIQQVQNTCQLHRLPGDDANRHIDTFLEITQHMKQNGVSDDALRLSLFPYSLTHHAIAWYDRLPRNSIHSFDDMVRKFLSKYFPPSMVTKLRNEIMKFEQKPYESLFEAWESYKLSIDRCPNHNMLLVRQIDAFYNGLTLSHWDNINAVAEGTFMQKTSEECYELIENITAHHNH
;
A
#
# COMPACT_ATOMS: atom_id res chain seq x y z
N MET A 1 -10.90 -19.30 -16.70
CA MET A 1 -9.62 -19.11 -15.97
C MET A 1 -8.81 -17.98 -16.59
N ILE A 2 -8.24 -18.14 -17.79
CA ILE A 2 -7.43 -17.07 -18.45
C ILE A 2 -8.22 -15.78 -18.66
N GLN A 3 -9.44 -15.85 -19.19
CA GLN A 3 -10.28 -14.66 -19.43
C GLN A 3 -10.63 -13.89 -18.14
N GLN A 4 -10.70 -14.56 -16.99
CA GLN A 4 -11.05 -13.95 -15.71
C GLN A 4 -9.84 -13.23 -15.09
N VAL A 5 -8.65 -13.82 -15.20
CA VAL A 5 -7.37 -13.15 -14.84
C VAL A 5 -7.14 -11.94 -15.72
N GLN A 6 -7.36 -12.08 -17.04
CA GLN A 6 -7.22 -10.98 -17.99
C GLN A 6 -8.25 -9.88 -17.79
N ASN A 7 -9.47 -10.15 -17.33
CA ASN A 7 -10.47 -9.09 -17.17
C ASN A 7 -10.36 -8.34 -15.83
N THR A 8 -9.72 -8.92 -14.81
CA THR A 8 -9.75 -8.40 -13.42
C THR A 8 -8.38 -7.98 -12.88
N CYS A 9 -7.27 -8.53 -13.42
CA CYS A 9 -5.93 -8.35 -12.86
C CYS A 9 -4.96 -7.56 -13.76
N GLN A 10 -5.45 -6.86 -14.79
CA GLN A 10 -4.55 -6.11 -15.68
C GLN A 10 -3.90 -4.94 -14.94
N LEU A 11 -2.58 -5.06 -14.74
CA LEU A 11 -1.72 -3.98 -14.28
C LEU A 11 -1.77 -2.83 -15.30
N HIS A 12 -2.65 -1.85 -15.07
CA HIS A 12 -2.90 -0.74 -15.99
C HIS A 12 -2.25 0.59 -15.57
N ARG A 13 -1.55 0.65 -14.43
CA ARG A 13 -0.86 1.88 -14.00
C ARG A 13 0.55 1.64 -13.47
N LEU A 14 1.30 2.75 -13.50
CA LEU A 14 2.74 2.94 -13.42
C LEU A 14 3.51 2.06 -12.39
N PRO A 15 4.83 1.86 -12.60
CA PRO A 15 5.66 1.02 -11.74
C PRO A 15 5.78 1.61 -10.32
N GLY A 16 5.54 0.79 -9.30
CA GLY A 16 5.73 1.14 -7.89
C GLY A 16 4.51 0.85 -7.03
N ASP A 17 3.41 1.57 -7.24
CA ASP A 17 2.24 1.49 -6.34
C ASP A 17 1.34 0.27 -6.58
N ASP A 18 1.47 -0.42 -7.71
CA ASP A 18 0.52 -1.45 -8.14
C ASP A 18 1.07 -2.88 -8.02
N ALA A 19 2.35 -3.06 -7.64
CA ALA A 19 2.99 -4.39 -7.65
C ALA A 19 2.50 -5.31 -6.52
N ASN A 20 2.48 -4.84 -5.26
CA ASN A 20 1.96 -5.64 -4.14
C ASN A 20 0.46 -5.89 -4.31
N ARG A 21 -0.30 -4.83 -4.63
CA ARG A 21 -1.73 -4.93 -4.89
C ARG A 21 -2.04 -5.91 -6.03
N HIS A 22 -1.25 -5.91 -7.10
CA HIS A 22 -1.39 -6.88 -8.18
C HIS A 22 -1.22 -8.32 -7.70
N ILE A 23 -0.23 -8.60 -6.84
CA ILE A 23 -0.04 -9.93 -6.25
C ILE A 23 -1.24 -10.30 -5.38
N ASP A 24 -1.72 -9.39 -4.53
CA ASP A 24 -2.87 -9.65 -3.65
C ASP A 24 -4.13 -9.97 -4.46
N THR A 25 -4.46 -9.15 -5.46
CA THR A 25 -5.60 -9.39 -6.36
C THR A 25 -5.43 -10.69 -7.15
N PHE A 26 -4.22 -11.01 -7.61
CA PHE A 26 -3.97 -12.26 -8.32
C PHE A 26 -4.16 -13.48 -7.40
N LEU A 27 -3.70 -13.40 -6.16
CA LEU A 27 -3.88 -14.45 -5.16
C LEU A 27 -5.37 -14.66 -4.85
N GLU A 28 -6.12 -13.59 -4.66
CA GLU A 28 -7.57 -13.63 -4.42
C GLU A 28 -8.32 -14.30 -5.59
N ILE A 29 -8.03 -13.91 -6.83
CA ILE A 29 -8.65 -14.51 -8.01
C ILE A 29 -8.30 -16.00 -8.15
N THR A 30 -7.03 -16.35 -7.95
CA THR A 30 -6.55 -17.72 -8.13
C THR A 30 -6.93 -18.64 -6.98
N GLN A 31 -7.24 -18.11 -5.79
CA GLN A 31 -7.68 -18.89 -4.62
C GLN A 31 -8.94 -19.70 -4.89
N HIS A 32 -9.82 -19.20 -5.75
CA HIS A 32 -11.06 -19.88 -6.14
C HIS A 32 -10.90 -20.81 -7.34
N MET A 33 -9.74 -20.81 -7.99
CA MET A 33 -9.44 -21.68 -9.12
C MET A 33 -8.82 -22.98 -8.62
N LYS A 34 -9.55 -24.09 -8.71
CA LYS A 34 -9.02 -25.43 -8.41
C LYS A 34 -9.07 -26.30 -9.64
N GLN A 35 -8.00 -27.05 -9.88
CA GLN A 35 -7.93 -28.02 -10.96
C GLN A 35 -7.46 -29.37 -10.40
N ASN A 36 -8.20 -30.43 -10.70
CA ASN A 36 -7.89 -31.76 -10.18
C ASN A 36 -6.49 -32.22 -10.62
N GLY A 37 -5.66 -32.60 -9.64
CA GLY A 37 -4.31 -33.12 -9.89
C GLY A 37 -3.24 -32.08 -10.19
N VAL A 38 -3.56 -30.78 -10.11
CA VAL A 38 -2.59 -29.68 -10.28
C VAL A 38 -2.39 -28.99 -8.93
N SER A 39 -1.15 -28.72 -8.53
CA SER A 39 -0.89 -27.93 -7.32
C SER A 39 -1.25 -26.46 -7.55
N ASP A 40 -1.71 -25.78 -6.50
CA ASP A 40 -2.00 -24.33 -6.56
C ASP A 40 -0.79 -23.52 -7.05
N ASP A 41 0.42 -23.95 -6.67
CA ASP A 41 1.67 -23.34 -7.09
C ASP A 41 1.89 -23.43 -8.60
N ALA A 42 1.72 -24.62 -9.19
CA ALA A 42 1.83 -24.82 -10.63
C ALA A 42 0.74 -24.08 -11.40
N LEU A 43 -0.49 -24.07 -10.88
CA LEU A 43 -1.60 -23.32 -11.47
C LEU A 43 -1.29 -21.81 -11.50
N ARG A 44 -0.87 -21.24 -10.35
CA ARG A 44 -0.52 -19.82 -10.26
C ARG A 44 0.64 -19.45 -11.17
N LEU A 45 1.71 -20.26 -11.20
CA LEU A 45 2.83 -20.04 -12.12
C LEU A 45 2.39 -20.03 -13.59
N SER A 46 1.46 -20.91 -13.98
CA SER A 46 0.92 -20.95 -15.34
C SER A 46 0.04 -19.75 -15.68
N LEU A 47 -0.69 -19.19 -14.69
CA LEU A 47 -1.63 -18.09 -14.89
C LEU A 47 -0.97 -16.71 -14.79
N PHE A 48 0.13 -16.60 -14.05
CA PHE A 48 0.78 -15.32 -13.77
C PHE A 48 1.18 -14.51 -15.02
N PRO A 49 1.75 -15.08 -16.09
CA PRO A 49 2.09 -14.30 -17.29
C PRO A 49 0.88 -13.61 -17.92
N TYR A 50 -0.32 -14.16 -17.75
CA TYR A 50 -1.56 -13.61 -18.29
C TYR A 50 -2.12 -12.44 -17.45
N SER A 51 -1.62 -12.23 -16.23
CA SER A 51 -1.97 -11.05 -15.42
C SER A 51 -1.09 -9.84 -15.76
N LEU A 52 0.07 -10.06 -16.37
CA LEU A 52 1.02 -9.02 -16.71
C LEU A 52 0.61 -8.25 -17.97
N THR A 53 1.07 -7.00 -18.09
CA THR A 53 0.86 -6.19 -19.30
C THR A 53 2.18 -5.55 -19.76
N HIS A 54 2.30 -5.28 -21.07
CA HIS A 54 3.36 -4.47 -21.68
C HIS A 54 4.79 -4.78 -21.16
N HIS A 55 5.38 -3.85 -20.41
CA HIS A 55 6.73 -3.93 -19.87
C HIS A 55 6.93 -5.08 -18.87
N ALA A 56 5.86 -5.51 -18.18
CA ALA A 56 5.93 -6.63 -17.25
C ALA A 56 6.04 -7.98 -17.97
N ILE A 57 5.32 -8.15 -19.08
CA ILE A 57 5.48 -9.33 -19.95
C ILE A 57 6.92 -9.38 -20.50
N ALA A 58 7.39 -8.26 -21.05
CA ALA A 58 8.75 -8.18 -21.62
C ALA A 58 9.87 -8.43 -20.60
N TRP A 59 9.64 -8.12 -19.32
CA TRP A 59 10.56 -8.50 -18.24
C TRP A 59 10.48 -10.00 -17.92
N TYR A 60 9.26 -10.54 -17.81
CA TYR A 60 9.04 -11.95 -17.51
C TYR A 60 9.69 -12.86 -18.57
N ASP A 61 9.54 -12.53 -19.86
CA ASP A 61 10.12 -13.28 -20.98
C ASP A 61 11.66 -13.25 -21.01
N ARG A 62 12.29 -12.28 -20.35
CA ARG A 62 13.76 -12.15 -20.27
C ARG A 62 14.37 -12.92 -19.10
N LEU A 63 13.56 -13.50 -18.22
CA LEU A 63 14.08 -14.26 -17.09
C LEU A 63 14.84 -15.51 -17.60
N PRO A 64 15.96 -15.89 -16.96
CA PRO A 64 16.68 -17.09 -17.34
C PRO A 64 15.78 -18.33 -17.25
N ARG A 65 15.96 -19.29 -18.16
CA ARG A 65 15.22 -20.56 -18.10
C ARG A 65 15.48 -21.26 -16.77
N ASN A 66 14.44 -21.88 -16.22
CA ASN A 66 14.49 -22.58 -14.93
C ASN A 66 14.93 -21.70 -13.75
N SER A 67 14.76 -20.37 -13.84
CA SER A 67 15.10 -19.46 -12.73
C SER A 67 14.01 -19.30 -11.69
N ILE A 68 12.78 -19.74 -11.99
CA ILE A 68 11.63 -19.71 -11.08
C ILE A 68 11.28 -21.15 -10.73
N HIS A 69 11.36 -21.51 -9.45
CA HIS A 69 11.08 -22.87 -8.96
C HIS A 69 9.76 -23.01 -8.19
N SER A 70 9.16 -21.89 -7.79
CA SER A 70 7.87 -21.83 -7.09
C SER A 70 7.19 -20.49 -7.35
N PHE A 71 5.90 -20.40 -7.05
CA PHE A 71 5.20 -19.12 -7.10
C PHE A 71 5.80 -18.09 -6.12
N ASP A 72 6.27 -18.52 -4.95
CA ASP A 72 6.96 -17.64 -4.00
C ASP A 72 8.24 -17.03 -4.61
N ASP A 73 9.06 -17.84 -5.30
CA ASP A 73 10.24 -17.34 -6.01
C ASP A 73 9.86 -16.36 -7.13
N MET A 74 8.78 -16.64 -7.87
CA MET A 74 8.23 -15.69 -8.84
C MET A 74 7.89 -14.35 -8.16
N VAL A 75 7.09 -14.37 -7.08
CA VAL A 75 6.66 -13.17 -6.35
C VAL A 75 7.88 -12.37 -5.88
N ARG A 76 8.89 -13.05 -5.31
CA ARG A 76 10.14 -12.39 -4.89
C ARG A 76 10.84 -11.68 -6.04
N LYS A 77 10.98 -12.33 -7.20
CA LYS A 77 11.61 -11.69 -8.37
C LYS A 77 10.78 -10.53 -8.89
N PHE A 78 9.46 -10.68 -8.96
CA PHE A 78 8.54 -9.63 -9.39
C PHE A 78 8.62 -8.39 -8.48
N LEU A 79 8.51 -8.59 -7.17
CA LEU A 79 8.61 -7.49 -6.20
C LEU A 79 10.01 -6.86 -6.19
N SER A 80 11.08 -7.65 -6.34
CA SER A 80 12.43 -7.09 -6.43
C SER A 80 12.61 -6.14 -7.63
N LYS A 81 11.86 -6.38 -8.71
CA LYS A 81 11.90 -5.56 -9.93
C LYS A 81 10.98 -4.34 -9.86
N TYR A 82 9.75 -4.54 -9.41
CA TYR A 82 8.68 -3.53 -9.49
C TYR A 82 8.40 -2.81 -8.18
N PHE A 83 8.87 -3.35 -7.06
CA PHE A 83 8.80 -2.74 -5.73
C PHE A 83 10.11 -2.89 -4.96
N PRO A 84 11.22 -2.35 -5.48
CA PRO A 84 12.54 -2.52 -4.86
C PRO A 84 12.62 -1.81 -3.50
N PRO A 85 13.61 -2.16 -2.65
CA PRO A 85 13.82 -1.50 -1.34
C PRO A 85 13.97 0.02 -1.40
N SER A 86 14.45 0.56 -2.53
CA SER A 86 14.54 2.01 -2.74
C SER A 86 13.17 2.68 -2.82
N MET A 87 12.15 2.00 -3.38
CA MET A 87 10.76 2.47 -3.36
C MET A 87 10.18 2.45 -1.95
N VAL A 88 10.41 1.38 -1.18
CA VAL A 88 10.02 1.31 0.24
C VAL A 88 10.64 2.47 1.02
N THR A 89 11.93 2.74 0.80
CA THR A 89 12.63 3.86 1.47
C THR A 89 12.02 5.21 1.07
N LYS A 90 11.70 5.40 -0.22
CA LYS A 90 11.05 6.61 -0.71
C LYS A 90 9.68 6.82 -0.07
N LEU A 91 8.82 5.81 -0.09
CA LEU A 91 7.47 5.89 0.49
C LEU A 91 7.51 6.11 2.01
N ARG A 92 8.42 5.43 2.73
CA ARG A 92 8.64 5.70 4.16
C ARG A 92 9.05 7.14 4.41
N ASN A 93 9.89 7.73 3.56
CA ASN A 93 10.26 9.13 3.69
C ASN A 93 9.09 10.07 3.38
N GLU A 94 8.22 9.73 2.43
CA GLU A 94 6.99 10.50 2.14
C GLU A 94 6.05 10.49 3.34
N ILE A 95 5.86 9.35 3.99
CA ILE A 95 5.05 9.24 5.22
C ILE A 95 5.70 10.06 6.36
N MET A 96 6.99 9.88 6.62
CA MET A 96 7.67 10.56 7.73
C MET A 96 7.83 12.07 7.54
N LYS A 97 7.78 12.55 6.29
CA LYS A 97 7.87 13.97 5.94
C LYS A 97 6.53 14.49 5.41
N PHE A 98 5.43 13.92 5.88
CA PHE A 98 4.12 14.39 5.53
C PHE A 98 3.98 15.89 5.82
N GLU A 99 3.36 16.60 4.90
CA GLU A 99 3.06 18.02 5.02
C GLU A 99 1.66 18.23 4.44
N GLN A 100 0.77 18.77 5.26
CA GLN A 100 -0.58 19.14 4.84
C GLN A 100 -0.49 20.18 3.72
N LYS A 101 -1.18 19.96 2.60
CA LYS A 101 -1.13 20.92 1.50
C LYS A 101 -1.92 22.18 1.86
N PRO A 102 -1.57 23.34 1.27
CA PRO A 102 -2.38 24.53 1.40
C PRO A 102 -3.84 24.25 1.01
N TYR A 103 -4.77 24.73 1.82
CA TYR A 103 -6.23 24.61 1.61
C TYR A 103 -6.83 23.20 1.79
N GLU A 104 -6.04 22.17 2.12
CA GLU A 104 -6.61 20.88 2.55
C GLU A 104 -7.27 21.03 3.92
N SER A 105 -8.48 20.53 4.08
CA SER A 105 -9.11 20.31 5.39
C SER A 105 -8.33 19.27 6.20
N LEU A 106 -8.57 19.22 7.52
CA LEU A 106 -7.98 18.18 8.37
C LEU A 106 -8.41 16.76 7.94
N PHE A 107 -9.66 16.59 7.50
CA PHE A 107 -10.17 15.32 6.98
C PHE A 107 -9.41 14.89 5.72
N GLU A 108 -9.29 15.78 4.72
CA GLU A 108 -8.57 15.47 3.48
C GLU A 108 -7.09 15.16 3.74
N ALA A 109 -6.46 15.91 4.65
CA ALA A 109 -5.08 15.66 5.05
C ALA A 109 -4.93 14.28 5.70
N TRP A 110 -5.85 13.89 6.58
CA TRP A 110 -5.84 12.59 7.24
C TRP A 110 -6.07 11.43 6.27
N GLU A 111 -7.03 11.54 5.36
CA GLU A 111 -7.27 10.54 4.32
C GLU A 111 -6.07 10.41 3.36
N SER A 112 -5.47 11.52 2.96
CA SER A 112 -4.25 11.56 2.14
C SER A 112 -3.06 10.89 2.85
N TYR A 113 -2.95 11.09 4.17
CA TYR A 113 -1.92 10.46 4.98
C TYR A 113 -2.12 8.94 5.11
N LYS A 114 -3.35 8.48 5.39
CA LYS A 114 -3.70 7.04 5.42
C LYS A 114 -3.41 6.37 4.08
N LEU A 115 -3.77 7.02 2.97
CA LEU A 115 -3.45 6.53 1.63
C LEU A 115 -1.93 6.41 1.40
N SER A 116 -1.13 7.30 1.97
CA SER A 116 0.34 7.23 1.88
C SER A 116 0.89 6.03 2.66
N ILE A 117 0.31 5.71 3.82
CA ILE A 117 0.65 4.51 4.61
C ILE A 117 0.29 3.24 3.83
N ASP A 118 -0.92 3.17 3.27
CA ASP A 118 -1.41 2.01 2.51
C ASP A 118 -0.55 1.69 1.28
N ARG A 119 0.04 2.72 0.66
CA ARG A 119 0.96 2.56 -0.48
C ARG A 119 2.30 1.94 -0.10
N CYS A 120 2.66 1.89 1.18
CA CYS A 120 3.91 1.32 1.66
C CYS A 120 3.69 0.04 2.48
N PRO A 121 3.19 -1.06 1.90
CA PRO A 121 3.01 -2.30 2.62
C PRO A 121 4.35 -2.75 3.23
N ASN A 122 4.32 -3.24 4.47
CA ASN A 122 5.52 -3.62 5.26
C ASN A 122 6.44 -2.44 5.63
N HIS A 123 5.89 -1.23 5.80
CA HIS A 123 6.66 -0.06 6.27
C HIS A 123 7.29 -0.24 7.67
N ASN A 124 6.76 -1.16 8.50
CA ASN A 124 7.27 -1.49 9.85
C ASN A 124 7.43 -0.25 10.77
N MET A 125 6.52 0.72 10.62
CA MET A 125 6.55 1.95 11.43
C MET A 125 5.59 1.80 12.60
N LEU A 126 6.09 2.10 13.80
CA LEU A 126 5.27 2.13 15.01
C LEU A 126 4.18 3.19 14.88
N LEU A 127 2.99 2.93 15.45
CA LEU A 127 1.85 3.86 15.40
C LEU A 127 2.25 5.25 15.93
N VAL A 128 2.98 5.31 17.04
CA VAL A 128 3.51 6.57 17.60
C VAL A 128 4.29 7.39 16.56
N ARG A 129 5.10 6.76 15.70
CA ARG A 129 5.85 7.46 14.66
C ARG A 129 4.95 7.96 13.53
N GLN A 130 3.88 7.22 13.23
CA GLN A 130 2.90 7.63 12.24
C GLN A 130 2.11 8.84 12.75
N ILE A 131 1.69 8.83 14.01
CA ILE A 131 1.00 9.95 14.66
C ILE A 131 1.92 11.18 14.73
N ASP A 132 3.16 11.00 15.18
CA ASP A 132 4.15 12.09 15.23
C ASP A 132 4.34 12.74 13.86
N ALA A 133 4.50 11.94 12.81
CA ALA A 133 4.73 12.45 11.45
C ALA A 133 3.50 13.21 10.92
N PHE A 134 2.29 12.69 11.14
CA PHE A 134 1.07 13.40 10.75
C PHE A 134 0.94 14.73 11.51
N TYR A 135 1.02 14.67 12.84
CA TYR A 135 0.84 15.83 13.72
C TYR A 135 1.84 16.95 13.44
N ASN A 136 3.11 16.61 13.22
CA ASN A 136 4.14 17.58 12.88
C ASN A 136 4.02 18.14 11.45
N GLY A 137 3.31 17.42 10.57
CA GLY A 137 3.04 17.84 9.19
C GLY A 137 1.81 18.75 9.05
N LEU A 138 1.05 18.98 10.11
CA LEU A 138 -0.16 19.80 10.06
C LEU A 138 0.14 21.30 9.99
N THR A 139 -0.78 22.03 9.38
CA THR A 139 -0.81 23.49 9.49
C THR A 139 -1.10 23.94 10.93
N LEU A 140 -0.62 25.12 11.29
CA LEU A 140 -0.79 25.68 12.65
C LEU A 140 -2.26 25.72 13.08
N SER A 141 -3.18 26.05 12.16
CA SER A 141 -4.61 26.11 12.45
C SER A 141 -5.22 24.75 12.82
N HIS A 142 -4.81 23.67 12.14
CA HIS A 142 -5.32 22.34 12.45
C HIS A 142 -4.62 21.73 13.67
N TRP A 143 -3.36 22.09 13.88
CA TRP A 143 -2.63 21.78 15.10
C TRP A 143 -3.32 22.37 16.34
N ASP A 144 -3.74 23.64 16.27
CA ASP A 144 -4.49 24.30 17.35
C ASP A 144 -5.86 23.64 17.60
N ASN A 145 -6.57 23.26 16.54
CA ASN A 145 -7.84 22.52 16.64
C ASN A 145 -7.67 21.20 17.41
N ILE A 146 -6.69 20.37 17.01
CA ILE A 146 -6.42 19.09 17.67
C ILE A 146 -6.12 19.29 19.16
N ASN A 147 -5.31 20.28 19.51
CA ASN A 147 -4.97 20.55 20.92
C ASN A 147 -6.15 21.10 21.72
N ALA A 148 -7.06 21.85 21.10
CA ALA A 148 -8.26 22.33 21.77
C ALA A 148 -9.22 21.17 22.13
N VAL A 149 -9.35 20.18 21.25
CA VAL A 149 -10.22 19.00 21.45
C VAL A 149 -9.57 17.97 22.38
N ALA A 150 -8.25 17.91 22.47
CA ALA A 150 -7.55 16.93 23.29
C ALA A 150 -7.75 17.06 24.81
N GLU A 151 -8.40 18.13 25.29
CA GLU A 151 -8.67 18.44 26.70
C GLU A 151 -7.42 18.27 27.59
N GLY A 152 -6.24 18.62 27.05
CA GLY A 152 -4.92 18.34 27.61
C GLY A 152 -3.85 18.36 26.52
N THR A 153 -2.61 17.99 26.84
CA THR A 153 -1.56 17.93 25.81
C THR A 153 -1.75 16.68 24.95
N PHE A 154 -2.00 16.83 23.65
CA PHE A 154 -2.10 15.72 22.69
C PHE A 154 -0.94 14.73 22.85
N MET A 155 0.27 15.24 23.08
CA MET A 155 1.51 14.46 23.26
C MET A 155 1.60 13.66 24.58
N GLN A 156 0.64 13.79 25.50
CA GLN A 156 0.59 12.99 26.73
C GLN A 156 -0.30 11.74 26.60
N LYS A 157 -1.10 11.65 25.54
CA LYS A 157 -1.95 10.49 25.26
C LYS A 157 -1.14 9.36 24.62
N THR A 158 -1.66 8.14 24.71
CA THR A 158 -1.14 7.00 23.96
C THR A 158 -1.34 7.18 22.46
N SER A 159 -0.55 6.49 21.63
CA SER A 159 -0.67 6.59 20.18
C SER A 159 -2.05 6.16 19.65
N GLU A 160 -2.68 5.22 20.34
CA GLU A 160 -4.02 4.70 20.07
C GLU A 160 -5.08 5.77 20.37
N GLU A 161 -5.02 6.40 21.54
CA GLU A 161 -5.92 7.51 21.90
C GLU A 161 -5.76 8.71 20.96
N CYS A 162 -4.53 9.02 20.54
CA CYS A 162 -4.26 10.05 19.54
C CYS A 162 -4.89 9.73 18.19
N TYR A 163 -4.78 8.47 17.75
CA TYR A 163 -5.39 8.00 16.50
C TYR A 163 -6.92 8.14 16.55
N GLU A 164 -7.55 7.64 17.61
CA GLU A 164 -9.00 7.73 17.80
C GLU A 164 -9.49 9.17 17.85
N LEU A 165 -8.73 10.06 18.50
CA LEU A 165 -9.06 11.48 18.55
C LEU A 165 -9.03 12.14 17.16
N ILE A 166 -8.00 11.85 16.35
CA ILE A 166 -7.92 12.35 14.98
C ILE A 166 -9.08 11.82 14.14
N GLU A 167 -9.39 10.53 14.22
CA GLU A 167 -10.55 9.91 13.54
C GLU A 167 -11.86 10.60 13.95
N ASN A 168 -12.09 10.84 15.24
CA ASN A 168 -13.30 11.49 15.71
C ASN A 168 -13.43 12.94 15.20
N ILE A 169 -12.34 13.72 15.27
CA ILE A 169 -12.33 15.11 14.79
C ILE A 169 -12.62 15.15 13.29
N THR A 170 -11.97 14.28 12.51
CA THR A 170 -12.12 14.23 11.06
C THR A 170 -13.50 13.70 10.63
N ALA A 171 -14.14 12.83 11.43
CA ALA A 171 -15.51 12.39 11.19
C ALA A 171 -16.56 13.47 11.48
N HIS A 172 -16.33 14.33 12.47
CA HIS A 172 -17.30 15.36 12.90
C HIS A 172 -17.23 16.68 12.12
N HIS A 173 -16.15 16.95 11.39
CA HIS A 173 -15.98 18.19 10.60
C HIS A 173 -16.41 18.10 9.12
N ASN A 174 -17.09 17.02 8.72
CA ASN A 174 -17.67 16.85 7.38
C ASN A 174 -19.13 17.36 7.25
N HIS A 175 -19.58 18.25 8.13
CA HIS A 175 -20.93 18.85 8.12
C HIS A 175 -20.92 20.37 8.19
#